data_AF-A0A076H9B7-F1
#
_entry.id   AF-A0A076H9B7-F1
#
_cell.length_a   1.000
_cell.length_b   1.000
_cell.length_c   1.000
_cell.angle_alpha   90.00
_cell.angle_beta   90.00
_cell.angle_gamma   90.00
#
_symmetry.space_group_name_H-M   'P 1'
#
loop_
_entity.id
_entity.type
_entity.pdbx_description
1 polymer ?
#
loop_
_entity_poly.entity_id
_entity_poly.type
_entity_poly.pdbx_seq_one_letter_code
_entity_poly.pdbx_strand_id
1 'polypeptide(L)'
;MTTAVGVIGLGRMAQALVQPLLERGDLSPADLIAVVSSEARVATLRSELPEGIHLHLAASEQAGQVWQAPLQLLAVKPQQLEAVAAAAPPEVSGDPLLISVLAGVSLQRLQRLFPSHRCVRAVPNTPALVGAGLTALAWGTGVEAAQQTMVLDLFRSVGEVLELPEAKLDAFLALTSSGPAFIAVVAEAMADGAVAAGLPRALAHRLSHRTLAGTAALLQDRDLHPAELKDMVSSPGGTTIAGLRVLEESGLRSALIEAVVAAAERSQELA
;
A
#
# COMPACT_ATOMS: atom_id res chain seq x y z
N MET A 1 26.30 -7.55 13.74
CA MET A 1 25.95 -6.46 12.80
C MET A 1 24.51 -6.14 13.08
N THR A 2 24.19 -4.91 13.47
CA THR A 2 22.85 -4.54 13.95
C THR A 2 21.97 -4.16 12.77
N THR A 3 21.21 -5.12 12.27
CA THR A 3 20.13 -4.90 11.29
C THR A 3 19.14 -3.86 11.81
N ALA A 4 18.79 -2.86 11.00
CA ALA A 4 17.84 -1.82 11.38
C ALA A 4 16.38 -2.22 11.10
N VAL A 5 16.13 -2.97 10.01
CA VAL A 5 14.78 -3.31 9.55
C VAL A 5 14.63 -4.81 9.29
N GLY A 6 13.65 -5.42 9.94
CA GLY A 6 13.24 -6.82 9.72
C GLY A 6 11.92 -6.93 8.98
N VAL A 7 11.89 -7.57 7.83
CA VAL A 7 10.67 -7.74 7.02
C VAL A 7 10.18 -9.19 7.08
N ILE A 8 9.04 -9.40 7.73
CA ILE A 8 8.35 -10.68 7.76
C ILE A 8 7.36 -10.73 6.60
N GLY A 9 7.76 -11.35 5.50
CA GLY A 9 7.01 -11.40 4.24
C GLY A 9 7.41 -10.27 3.29
N LEU A 10 8.27 -10.58 2.31
CA LEU A 10 8.67 -9.62 1.27
C LEU A 10 7.78 -9.73 0.02
N GLY A 11 6.48 -9.54 0.20
CA GLY A 11 5.48 -9.48 -0.88
C GLY A 11 5.53 -8.17 -1.68
N ARG A 12 4.57 -7.97 -2.58
CA ARG A 12 4.50 -6.74 -3.42
C ARG A 12 4.38 -5.46 -2.58
N MET A 13 3.58 -5.48 -1.51
CA MET A 13 3.42 -4.30 -0.66
C MET A 13 4.68 -4.00 0.14
N ALA A 14 5.32 -5.02 0.73
CA ALA A 14 6.60 -4.83 1.42
C ALA A 14 7.67 -4.27 0.48
N GLN A 15 7.72 -4.75 -0.77
CA GLN A 15 8.60 -4.18 -1.80
C GLN A 15 8.26 -2.73 -2.13
N ALA A 16 6.97 -2.40 -2.26
CA ALA A 16 6.53 -1.02 -2.51
C ALA A 16 6.97 -0.03 -1.43
N LEU A 17 7.20 -0.50 -0.20
CA LEU A 17 7.71 0.29 0.90
C LEU A 17 9.24 0.29 0.97
N VAL A 18 9.87 -0.86 0.77
CA VAL A 18 11.30 -1.05 1.01
C VAL A 18 12.16 -0.66 -0.19
N GLN A 19 11.72 -0.94 -1.43
CA GLN A 19 12.49 -0.62 -2.63
C GLN A 19 12.81 0.88 -2.75
N PRO A 20 11.84 1.80 -2.57
CA PRO A 20 12.15 3.22 -2.69
C PRO A 20 13.16 3.71 -1.64
N LEU A 21 13.14 3.13 -0.43
CA LEU A 21 14.11 3.44 0.63
C LEU A 21 15.52 3.02 0.25
N LEU A 22 15.66 1.82 -0.34
CA LEU A 22 16.95 1.30 -0.81
C LEU A 22 17.47 2.14 -1.99
N GLU A 23 16.61 2.51 -2.94
CA GLU A 23 16.98 3.28 -4.13
C GLU A 23 17.43 4.71 -3.80
N ARG A 24 16.85 5.31 -2.75
CA ARG A 24 17.21 6.65 -2.27
C ARG A 24 18.43 6.66 -1.33
N GLY A 25 18.82 5.49 -0.83
CA GLY A 25 19.89 5.36 0.16
C GLY A 25 19.46 5.65 1.60
N ASP A 26 18.15 5.77 1.85
CA ASP A 26 17.59 5.95 3.20
C ASP A 26 17.69 4.66 4.03
N LEU A 27 17.81 3.51 3.36
CA LEU A 27 18.07 2.21 3.96
C LEU A 27 19.24 1.52 3.25
N SER A 28 20.26 1.10 4.00
CA SER A 28 21.33 0.26 3.46
C SER A 28 20.83 -1.17 3.24
N PRO A 29 21.18 -1.84 2.13
CA PRO A 29 20.88 -3.26 1.93
C PRO A 29 21.37 -4.15 3.09
N ALA A 30 22.54 -3.84 3.65
CA ALA A 30 23.12 -4.60 4.78
C ALA A 30 22.35 -4.41 6.11
N ASP A 31 21.53 -3.37 6.21
CA ASP A 31 20.72 -3.09 7.40
C ASP A 31 19.30 -3.67 7.28
N LEU A 32 19.02 -4.40 6.20
CA LEU A 32 17.75 -5.04 5.91
C LEU A 32 17.87 -6.57 5.97
N ILE A 33 17.04 -7.18 6.79
CA ILE A 33 16.78 -8.62 6.75
C ILE A 33 15.33 -8.87 6.34
N ALA A 34 15.13 -9.85 5.46
CA ALA A 34 13.81 -10.24 5.00
C ALA A 34 13.63 -11.75 5.01
N VAL A 35 12.44 -12.18 5.39
CA VAL A 35 12.05 -13.59 5.44
C VAL A 35 10.87 -13.82 4.51
N VAL A 36 10.96 -14.86 3.67
CA VAL A 36 9.91 -15.24 2.72
C VAL A 36 9.59 -16.73 2.80
N SER A 37 8.39 -17.13 2.36
CA SER A 37 7.89 -18.49 2.55
C SER A 37 8.28 -19.49 1.46
N SER A 38 8.96 -19.09 0.38
CA SER A 38 9.34 -20.01 -0.71
C SER A 38 10.68 -19.69 -1.36
N GLU A 39 11.40 -20.74 -1.77
CA GLU A 39 12.70 -20.62 -2.45
C GLU A 39 12.58 -19.92 -3.80
N ALA A 40 11.52 -20.21 -4.57
CA ALA A 40 11.25 -19.53 -5.83
C ALA A 40 11.14 -18.01 -5.63
N ARG A 41 10.57 -17.56 -4.51
CA ARG A 41 10.49 -16.14 -4.19
C ARG A 41 11.85 -15.58 -3.79
N VAL A 42 12.66 -16.33 -3.04
CA VAL A 42 14.05 -15.94 -2.74
C VAL A 42 14.83 -15.70 -4.04
N ALA A 43 14.79 -16.64 -4.99
CA ALA A 43 15.51 -16.52 -6.26
C ALA A 43 15.05 -15.30 -7.06
N THR A 44 13.73 -15.09 -7.16
CA THR A 44 13.16 -13.93 -7.87
C THR A 44 13.59 -12.61 -7.22
N LEU A 45 13.48 -12.49 -5.90
CA LEU A 45 13.82 -11.27 -5.18
C LEU A 45 15.30 -10.92 -5.26
N ARG A 46 16.19 -11.92 -5.29
CA ARG A 46 17.63 -11.69 -5.50
C ARG A 46 17.95 -11.07 -6.85
N SER A 47 17.11 -11.30 -7.87
CA SER A 47 17.27 -10.65 -9.18
C SER A 47 16.61 -9.27 -9.27
N GLU A 48 15.61 -8.99 -8.42
CA GLU A 48 14.82 -7.75 -8.44
C GLU A 48 15.37 -6.68 -7.48
N LEU A 49 16.11 -7.08 -6.45
CA LEU A 49 16.57 -6.18 -5.38
C LEU A 49 18.09 -6.00 -5.40
N PRO A 50 18.60 -4.88 -4.84
CA PRO A 50 20.03 -4.66 -4.67
C PRO A 50 20.74 -5.81 -3.96
N GLU A 51 22.00 -6.04 -4.33
CA GLU A 51 22.86 -6.97 -3.61
C GLU A 51 23.08 -6.50 -2.15
N GLY A 52 23.36 -7.45 -1.25
CA GLY A 52 23.66 -7.18 0.16
C GLY A 52 22.49 -7.32 1.13
N ILE A 53 21.25 -7.50 0.64
CA ILE A 53 20.09 -7.78 1.51
C ILE A 53 20.19 -9.18 2.13
N HIS A 54 19.97 -9.27 3.44
CA HIS A 54 19.90 -10.54 4.15
C HIS A 54 18.54 -11.22 3.89
N LEU A 55 18.44 -11.99 2.80
CA LEU A 55 17.20 -12.67 2.40
C LEU A 55 17.23 -14.16 2.74
N HIS A 56 16.29 -14.59 3.58
CA HIS A 56 16.19 -15.94 4.13
C HIS A 56 14.83 -16.60 3.86
N LEU A 57 14.83 -17.93 3.76
CA LEU A 57 13.60 -18.73 3.75
C LEU A 57 13.06 -18.83 5.18
N ALA A 58 11.74 -18.78 5.36
CA ALA A 58 11.11 -18.87 6.68
C ALA A 58 11.47 -20.15 7.47
N ALA A 59 11.80 -21.23 6.76
CA ALA A 59 12.23 -22.49 7.35
C ALA A 59 13.73 -22.56 7.68
N SER A 60 14.53 -21.53 7.37
CA SER A 60 15.96 -21.54 7.63
C SER A 60 16.28 -21.16 9.08
N GLU A 61 17.40 -21.66 9.61
CA GLU A 61 17.85 -21.35 10.99
C GLU A 61 18.06 -19.85 11.22
N GLN A 62 18.43 -19.11 10.17
CA GLN A 62 18.65 -17.66 10.21
C GLN A 62 17.36 -16.84 10.19
N ALA A 63 16.20 -17.44 9.89
CA ALA A 63 14.94 -16.71 9.76
C ALA A 63 14.57 -15.96 11.05
N GLY A 64 14.92 -16.52 12.22
CA GLY A 64 14.66 -15.90 13.52
C GLY A 64 15.36 -14.55 13.73
N GLN A 65 16.42 -14.24 12.97
CA GLN A 65 17.15 -12.98 13.08
C GLN A 65 16.29 -11.77 12.69
N VAL A 66 15.21 -11.96 11.92
CA VAL A 66 14.28 -10.88 11.54
C VAL A 66 13.65 -10.21 12.76
N TRP A 67 13.47 -10.95 13.84
CA TRP A 67 12.87 -10.47 15.09
C TRP A 67 13.86 -9.72 16.00
N GLN A 68 15.14 -9.66 15.63
CA GLN A 68 16.15 -8.89 16.36
C GLN A 68 16.22 -7.44 15.89
N ALA A 69 15.58 -7.12 14.76
CA ALA A 69 15.51 -5.75 14.27
C ALA A 69 14.63 -4.89 15.19
N PRO A 70 15.02 -3.64 15.47
CA PRO A 70 14.23 -2.71 16.29
C PRO A 70 12.92 -2.30 15.59
N LEU A 71 12.93 -2.25 14.25
CA LEU A 71 11.76 -2.01 13.42
C LEU A 71 11.46 -3.26 12.60
N GLN A 72 10.24 -3.77 12.76
CA GLN A 72 9.78 -4.99 12.12
C GLN A 72 8.54 -4.70 11.28
N LEU A 73 8.62 -5.00 9.98
CA LEU A 73 7.52 -4.87 9.03
C LEU A 73 6.87 -6.24 8.84
N LEU A 74 5.65 -6.40 9.34
CA LEU A 74 4.82 -7.57 9.15
C LEU A 74 3.96 -7.39 7.88
N ALA A 75 4.30 -8.13 6.84
CA ALA A 75 3.72 -8.01 5.49
C ALA A 75 3.42 -9.38 4.85
N VAL A 76 3.01 -10.34 5.67
CA VAL A 76 2.47 -11.64 5.24
C VAL A 76 1.01 -11.53 4.84
N LYS A 77 0.43 -12.60 4.31
CA LYS A 77 -1.03 -12.66 4.13
C LYS A 77 -1.72 -12.78 5.49
N PRO A 78 -2.89 -12.18 5.72
CA PRO A 78 -3.60 -12.28 7.01
C PRO A 78 -3.82 -13.71 7.50
N GLN A 79 -4.03 -14.67 6.59
CA GLN A 79 -4.22 -16.09 6.93
C GLN A 79 -2.97 -16.78 7.50
N GLN A 80 -1.80 -16.14 7.38
CA GLN A 80 -0.52 -16.67 7.87
C GLN A 80 -0.15 -16.10 9.25
N LEU A 81 -0.93 -15.14 9.76
CA LEU A 81 -0.58 -14.36 10.95
C LEU A 81 -0.36 -15.25 12.19
N GLU A 82 -1.25 -16.20 12.43
CA GLU A 82 -1.19 -17.11 13.58
C GLU A 82 0.06 -17.99 13.54
N ALA A 83 0.40 -18.52 12.37
CA ALA A 83 1.60 -19.33 12.18
C ALA A 83 2.88 -18.50 12.38
N VAL A 84 2.88 -17.26 11.92
CA VAL A 84 3.99 -16.32 12.12
C VAL A 84 4.14 -15.95 13.60
N ALA A 85 3.03 -15.67 14.29
CA ALA A 85 3.03 -15.37 15.73
C ALA A 85 3.55 -16.56 16.55
N ALA A 86 3.16 -17.79 16.19
CA ALA A 86 3.66 -19.00 16.85
C ALA A 86 5.16 -19.25 16.63
N ALA A 87 5.72 -18.76 15.52
CA ALA A 87 7.15 -18.85 15.21
C ALA A 87 7.96 -17.65 15.74
N ALA A 88 7.30 -16.60 16.24
CA ALA A 88 7.96 -15.43 16.80
C ALA A 88 8.55 -15.76 18.19
N PRO A 89 9.69 -15.15 18.57
CA PRO A 89 10.24 -15.31 19.91
C PRO A 89 9.22 -14.83 20.97
N PRO A 90 9.05 -15.57 22.09
CA PRO A 90 8.09 -15.21 23.13
C PRO A 90 8.47 -13.89 23.84
N GLU A 91 9.77 -13.65 23.99
CA GLU A 91 10.33 -12.44 24.57
C GLU A 91 11.28 -11.80 23.57
N VAL A 92 11.14 -10.49 23.40
CA VAL A 92 12.06 -9.68 22.60
C VAL A 92 12.52 -8.52 23.47
N SER A 93 13.83 -8.28 23.47
CA SER A 93 14.42 -7.19 24.25
C SER A 93 14.22 -5.84 23.55
N GLY A 94 14.03 -4.78 24.32
CA GLY A 94 14.07 -3.40 23.81
C GLY A 94 12.78 -2.88 23.18
N ASP A 95 11.61 -3.46 23.52
CA ASP A 95 10.28 -3.01 23.07
C ASP A 95 10.19 -2.73 21.55
N PRO A 96 10.49 -3.73 20.70
CA PRO A 96 10.55 -3.53 19.26
C PRO A 96 9.22 -3.04 18.67
N LEU A 97 9.33 -2.25 17.61
CA LEU A 97 8.19 -1.79 16.83
C LEU A 97 7.77 -2.86 15.81
N LEU A 98 6.52 -3.27 15.88
CA LEU A 98 5.91 -4.16 14.88
C LEU A 98 4.88 -3.38 14.05
N ILE A 99 5.28 -2.99 12.84
CA ILE A 99 4.44 -2.32 11.86
C ILE A 99 3.74 -3.39 11.02
N SER A 100 2.43 -3.53 11.17
CA SER A 100 1.62 -4.44 10.37
C SER A 100 0.99 -3.70 9.19
N VAL A 101 1.17 -4.25 7.99
CA VAL A 101 0.47 -3.79 6.77
C VAL A 101 -0.61 -4.77 6.31
N LEU A 102 -1.07 -5.64 7.22
CA LEU A 102 -2.07 -6.67 6.92
C LEU A 102 -3.47 -6.06 6.88
N ALA A 103 -4.17 -6.26 5.77
CA ALA A 103 -5.59 -5.91 5.64
C ALA A 103 -6.45 -6.69 6.65
N GLY A 104 -7.45 -6.02 7.22
CA GLY A 104 -8.37 -6.58 8.22
C GLY A 104 -7.79 -6.81 9.62
N VAL A 105 -6.48 -6.87 9.81
CA VAL A 105 -5.92 -7.25 11.13
C VAL A 105 -5.91 -6.08 12.09
N SER A 106 -6.68 -6.19 13.19
CA SER A 106 -6.79 -5.13 14.21
C SER A 106 -5.57 -5.02 15.13
N LEU A 107 -5.34 -3.84 15.70
CA LEU A 107 -4.36 -3.60 16.76
C LEU A 107 -4.58 -4.51 17.96
N GLN A 108 -5.84 -4.74 18.34
CA GLN A 108 -6.17 -5.68 19.41
C GLN A 108 -5.66 -7.09 19.11
N ARG A 109 -5.86 -7.60 17.89
CA ARG A 109 -5.38 -8.92 17.46
C ARG A 109 -3.86 -8.95 17.41
N LEU A 110 -3.20 -7.90 16.90
CA LEU A 110 -1.74 -7.78 16.87
C LEU A 110 -1.16 -7.80 18.28
N GLN A 111 -1.64 -6.94 19.18
CA GLN A 111 -1.15 -6.86 20.56
C GLN A 111 -1.35 -8.16 21.34
N ARG A 112 -2.42 -8.91 21.06
CA ARG A 112 -2.63 -10.24 21.65
C ARG A 112 -1.63 -11.27 21.16
N LEU A 113 -1.29 -11.25 19.87
CA LEU A 113 -0.38 -12.22 19.25
C LEU A 113 1.09 -11.86 19.47
N PHE A 114 1.40 -10.58 19.64
CA PHE A 114 2.74 -10.04 19.82
C PHE A 114 2.81 -9.16 21.08
N PRO A 115 2.56 -9.72 22.29
CA PRO A 115 2.46 -8.95 23.53
C PRO A 115 3.75 -8.20 23.91
N SER A 116 4.90 -8.67 23.42
CA SER A 116 6.22 -8.11 23.65
C SER A 116 6.60 -7.00 22.65
N HIS A 117 5.69 -6.61 21.75
CA HIS A 117 5.95 -5.59 20.71
C HIS A 117 5.08 -4.35 20.91
N ARG A 118 5.58 -3.20 20.44
CA ARG A 118 4.78 -2.01 20.22
C ARG A 118 4.18 -2.07 18.82
N CYS A 119 2.89 -2.40 18.74
CA CYS A 119 2.23 -2.61 17.46
C CYS A 119 1.77 -1.30 16.82
N VAL A 120 1.93 -1.19 15.50
CA VAL A 120 1.35 -0.14 14.67
C VAL A 120 0.59 -0.82 13.54
N ARG A 121 -0.63 -0.36 13.27
CA ARG A 121 -1.39 -0.77 12.08
C ARG A 121 -1.19 0.30 11.02
N ALA A 122 -0.67 -0.11 9.87
CA ALA A 122 -0.41 0.74 8.73
C ALA A 122 -1.19 0.25 7.52
N VAL A 123 -1.79 1.18 6.77
CA VAL A 123 -2.51 0.90 5.53
C VAL A 123 -1.86 1.71 4.41
N PRO A 124 -0.77 1.20 3.81
CA PRO A 124 -0.14 1.81 2.64
C PRO A 124 -0.86 1.42 1.34
N ASN A 125 -0.44 2.02 0.23
CA ASN A 125 -0.86 1.62 -1.11
C ASN A 125 0.31 1.52 -2.11
N THR A 126 0.05 0.85 -3.24
CA THR A 126 1.05 0.54 -4.27
C THR A 126 1.71 1.77 -4.93
N PRO A 127 1.04 2.93 -5.11
CA PRO A 127 1.68 4.17 -5.55
C PRO A 127 2.93 4.61 -4.76
N ALA A 128 3.20 4.04 -3.58
CA ALA A 128 4.46 4.19 -2.86
C ALA A 128 5.70 3.87 -3.71
N LEU A 129 5.59 2.95 -4.68
CA LEU A 129 6.66 2.60 -5.63
C LEU A 129 7.19 3.79 -6.43
N VAL A 130 6.39 4.83 -6.61
CA VAL A 130 6.76 6.04 -7.36
C VAL A 130 6.77 7.29 -6.47
N GLY A 131 6.80 7.11 -5.14
CA GLY A 131 6.80 8.21 -4.16
C GLY A 131 5.47 8.96 -4.07
N ALA A 132 4.39 8.42 -4.63
CA ALA A 132 3.04 8.98 -4.57
C ALA A 132 2.13 8.13 -3.65
N GLY A 133 2.72 7.46 -2.67
CA GLY A 133 2.01 6.60 -1.74
C GLY A 133 1.07 7.39 -0.83
N LEU A 134 0.06 6.70 -0.31
CA LEU A 134 -0.79 7.15 0.78
C LEU A 134 -0.74 6.07 1.86
N THR A 135 -0.44 6.47 3.09
CA THR A 135 -0.43 5.57 4.24
C THR A 135 -1.29 6.13 5.36
N ALA A 136 -2.25 5.36 5.84
CA ALA A 136 -2.93 5.66 7.10
C ALA A 136 -2.35 4.82 8.24
N LEU A 137 -2.17 5.44 9.41
CA LEU A 137 -1.60 4.82 10.60
C LEU A 137 -2.59 4.87 11.76
N ALA A 138 -2.63 3.78 12.54
CA ALA A 138 -3.19 3.76 13.88
C ALA A 138 -2.18 3.16 14.86
N TRP A 139 -2.01 3.83 16.00
CA TRP A 139 -1.03 3.47 17.02
C TRP A 139 -1.61 2.48 18.02
N GLY A 140 -0.88 1.40 18.28
CA GLY A 140 -1.17 0.49 19.39
C GLY A 140 -0.84 1.10 20.75
N THR A 141 -1.26 0.40 21.80
CA THR A 141 -0.98 0.83 23.18
C THR A 141 0.52 0.77 23.46
N GLY A 142 1.06 1.85 24.05
CA GLY A 142 2.46 1.93 24.48
C GLY A 142 3.46 2.32 23.41
N VAL A 143 3.02 2.70 22.20
CA VAL A 143 3.91 3.27 21.17
C VAL A 143 4.32 4.68 21.58
N GLU A 144 5.61 4.88 21.84
CA GLU A 144 6.15 6.15 22.34
C GLU A 144 6.36 7.20 21.25
N ALA A 145 6.48 8.48 21.61
CA ALA A 145 6.63 9.57 20.64
C ALA A 145 7.87 9.42 19.71
N ALA A 146 9.00 8.93 20.25
CA ALA A 146 10.20 8.67 19.46
C ALA A 146 9.97 7.55 18.42
N GLN A 147 9.22 6.52 18.82
CA GLN A 147 8.81 5.42 17.95
C GLN A 147 7.82 5.89 16.87
N GLN A 148 6.84 6.72 17.24
CA GLN A 148 5.90 7.32 16.27
C GLN A 148 6.65 8.14 15.22
N THR A 149 7.62 8.95 15.64
CA THR A 149 8.46 9.75 14.73
C THR A 149 9.20 8.87 13.74
N MET A 150 9.82 7.78 14.20
CA MET A 150 10.50 6.80 13.33
C MET A 150 9.57 6.21 12.28
N VAL A 151 8.34 5.82 12.66
CA VAL A 151 7.37 5.25 11.72
C VAL A 151 6.86 6.31 10.74
N LEU A 152 6.59 7.53 11.19
CA LEU A 152 6.17 8.62 10.33
C LEU A 152 7.25 8.95 9.29
N ASP A 153 8.52 9.04 9.69
CA ASP A 153 9.62 9.35 8.79
C ASP A 153 9.83 8.24 7.75
N LEU A 154 9.70 6.97 8.17
CA LEU A 154 9.73 5.83 7.27
C LEU A 154 8.69 5.96 6.15
N PHE A 155 7.43 6.20 6.48
CA PHE A 155 6.37 6.26 5.46
C PHE A 155 6.36 7.58 4.67
N ARG A 156 6.81 8.69 5.25
CA ARG A 156 6.91 10.00 4.56
C ARG A 156 7.92 9.98 3.40
N SER A 157 8.91 9.10 3.45
CA SER A 157 9.86 8.92 2.35
C SER A 157 9.20 8.41 1.06
N VAL A 158 8.08 7.69 1.18
CA VAL A 158 7.39 7.02 0.06
C VAL A 158 6.00 7.58 -0.25
N GLY A 159 5.54 8.59 0.50
CA GLY A 159 4.26 9.23 0.24
C GLY A 159 3.70 10.05 1.40
N GLU A 160 2.41 10.37 1.32
CA GLU A 160 1.67 11.06 2.36
C GLU A 160 1.30 10.10 3.49
N VAL A 161 1.33 10.60 4.72
CA VAL A 161 1.01 9.82 5.92
C VAL A 161 -0.06 10.53 6.73
N LEU A 162 -1.13 9.81 7.05
CA LEU A 162 -2.24 10.29 7.86
C LEU A 162 -2.39 9.44 9.11
N GLU A 163 -2.50 10.08 10.26
CA GLU A 163 -2.86 9.42 11.50
C GLU A 163 -4.39 9.42 11.62
N LEU A 164 -5.00 8.23 11.73
CA LEU A 164 -6.44 8.07 11.78
C LEU A 164 -6.86 7.17 12.96
N PRO A 165 -8.08 7.36 13.50
CA PRO A 165 -8.67 6.35 14.37
C PRO A 165 -8.70 5.00 13.65
N GLU A 166 -8.39 3.91 14.36
CA GLU A 166 -8.30 2.56 13.76
C GLU A 166 -9.57 2.19 12.97
N ALA A 167 -10.74 2.55 13.50
CA ALA A 167 -12.05 2.29 12.86
C ALA A 167 -12.23 2.97 11.48
N LYS A 168 -11.34 3.88 11.08
CA LYS A 168 -11.35 4.51 9.75
C LYS A 168 -10.41 3.84 8.75
N LEU A 169 -9.52 2.95 9.21
CA LEU A 169 -8.50 2.35 8.36
C LEU A 169 -9.06 1.41 7.29
N ASP A 170 -10.17 0.71 7.54
CA ASP A 170 -10.79 -0.16 6.51
C ASP A 170 -11.43 0.66 5.38
N ALA A 171 -12.07 1.79 5.72
CA ALA A 171 -12.59 2.72 4.71
C ALA A 171 -11.45 3.39 3.93
N PHE A 172 -10.36 3.75 4.62
CA PHE A 172 -9.16 4.27 3.97
C PHE A 172 -8.57 3.25 2.98
N LEU A 173 -8.39 2.00 3.42
CA LEU A 173 -7.89 0.88 2.60
C LEU A 173 -8.72 0.72 1.32
N ALA A 174 -10.04 0.69 1.48
CA ALA A 174 -10.97 0.49 0.38
C ALA A 174 -10.85 1.56 -0.71
N LEU A 175 -10.60 2.81 -0.31
CA LEU A 175 -10.38 3.90 -1.25
C LEU A 175 -8.96 3.90 -1.81
N THR A 176 -7.93 3.80 -0.97
CA THR A 176 -6.55 4.14 -1.34
C THR A 176 -5.70 2.93 -1.74
N SER A 177 -5.90 1.77 -1.11
CA SER A 177 -5.16 0.55 -1.40
C SER A 177 -5.81 -0.25 -2.53
N SER A 178 -7.15 -0.31 -2.56
CA SER A 178 -7.90 -0.94 -3.66
C SER A 178 -8.11 0.00 -4.85
N GLY A 179 -8.19 1.31 -4.60
CA GLY A 179 -8.40 2.35 -5.62
C GLY A 179 -7.50 2.26 -6.86
N PRO A 180 -6.18 2.03 -6.72
CA PRO A 180 -5.29 1.87 -7.88
C PRO A 180 -5.76 0.80 -8.87
N ALA A 181 -6.35 -0.29 -8.41
CA ALA A 181 -6.91 -1.32 -9.29
C ALA A 181 -8.17 -0.81 -10.01
N PHE A 182 -9.04 -0.07 -9.32
CA PHE A 182 -10.23 0.54 -9.91
C PHE A 182 -9.85 1.56 -11.00
N ILE A 183 -8.85 2.41 -10.72
CA ILE A 183 -8.33 3.39 -11.67
C ILE A 183 -7.61 2.71 -12.84
N ALA A 184 -6.93 1.58 -12.63
CA ALA A 184 -6.33 0.82 -13.73
C ALA A 184 -7.40 0.31 -14.72
N VAL A 185 -8.55 -0.19 -14.23
CA VAL A 185 -9.68 -0.59 -15.07
C VAL A 185 -10.24 0.60 -15.85
N VAL A 186 -10.40 1.77 -15.21
CA VAL A 186 -10.83 3.00 -15.89
C VAL A 186 -9.83 3.38 -17.00
N ALA A 187 -8.53 3.35 -16.69
CA ALA A 187 -7.48 3.68 -17.64
C ALA A 187 -7.46 2.74 -18.87
N GLU A 188 -7.62 1.44 -18.62
CA GLU A 188 -7.70 0.40 -19.65
C GLU A 188 -8.94 0.59 -20.53
N ALA A 189 -10.11 0.77 -19.92
CA ALA A 189 -11.37 0.99 -20.64
C ALA A 189 -11.34 2.26 -21.49
N MET A 190 -10.74 3.35 -21.01
CA MET A 190 -10.55 4.56 -21.79
C MET A 190 -9.61 4.34 -22.99
N ALA A 191 -8.55 3.55 -22.81
CA ALA A 191 -7.64 3.21 -23.91
C ALA A 191 -8.34 2.32 -24.95
N ASP A 192 -9.14 1.34 -24.53
CA ASP A 192 -9.97 0.53 -25.43
C ASP A 192 -10.98 1.37 -26.22
N GLY A 193 -11.67 2.31 -25.55
CA GLY A 193 -12.57 3.25 -26.21
C GLY A 193 -11.86 4.11 -27.25
N ALA A 194 -10.65 4.59 -26.95
CA ALA A 194 -9.83 5.35 -27.90
C ALA A 194 -9.38 4.50 -29.11
N VAL A 195 -9.08 3.22 -28.92
CA VAL A 195 -8.78 2.29 -30.02
C VAL A 195 -10.02 2.03 -30.87
N ALA A 196 -11.18 1.83 -30.26
CA ALA A 196 -12.44 1.70 -30.97
C ALA A 196 -12.78 2.96 -31.78
N ALA A 197 -12.36 4.14 -31.30
CA ALA A 197 -12.46 5.42 -32.02
C ALA A 197 -11.36 5.65 -33.08
N GLY A 198 -10.42 4.72 -33.24
CA GLY A 198 -9.43 4.72 -34.33
C GLY A 198 -7.99 5.08 -33.94
N LEU A 199 -7.66 5.22 -32.65
CA LEU A 199 -6.28 5.47 -32.22
C LEU A 199 -5.43 4.18 -32.17
N PRO A 200 -4.11 4.24 -32.47
CA PRO A 200 -3.21 3.14 -32.21
C PRO A 200 -3.13 2.79 -30.71
N ARG A 201 -3.11 1.49 -30.40
CA ARG A 201 -3.10 0.93 -29.03
C ARG A 201 -2.08 1.59 -28.09
N ALA A 202 -0.82 1.65 -28.50
CA ALA A 202 0.25 2.21 -27.67
C ALA A 202 0.04 3.71 -27.37
N LEU A 203 -0.48 4.46 -28.34
CA LEU A 203 -0.83 5.88 -28.17
C LEU A 203 -2.03 6.03 -27.22
N ALA A 204 -3.06 5.21 -27.39
CA ALA A 204 -4.26 5.22 -26.54
C ALA A 204 -3.95 5.01 -25.06
N HIS A 205 -3.12 4.02 -24.71
CA HIS A 205 -2.67 3.82 -23.33
C HIS A 205 -1.93 5.04 -22.78
N ARG A 206 -0.95 5.56 -23.53
CA ARG A 206 -0.17 6.73 -23.10
C ARG A 206 -1.08 7.94 -22.83
N LEU A 207 -2.03 8.20 -23.74
CA LEU A 207 -2.95 9.33 -23.60
C LEU A 207 -3.92 9.12 -22.44
N SER A 208 -4.47 7.91 -22.25
CA SER A 208 -5.35 7.58 -21.12
C SER A 208 -4.67 7.87 -19.77
N HIS A 209 -3.43 7.39 -19.58
CA HIS A 209 -2.68 7.64 -18.35
C HIS A 209 -2.43 9.14 -18.11
N ARG A 210 -2.08 9.88 -19.18
CA ARG A 210 -1.83 11.32 -19.09
C ARG A 210 -3.10 12.12 -18.80
N THR A 211 -4.24 11.72 -19.37
CA THR A 211 -5.54 12.33 -19.08
C THR A 211 -5.92 12.14 -17.61
N LEU A 212 -5.76 10.94 -17.07
CA LEU A 212 -6.04 10.67 -15.66
C LEU A 212 -5.12 11.48 -14.74
N ALA A 213 -3.80 11.45 -15.00
CA ALA A 213 -2.82 12.18 -14.19
C ALA A 213 -3.06 13.70 -14.21
N GLY A 214 -3.31 14.28 -15.38
CA GLY A 214 -3.59 15.71 -15.51
C GLY A 214 -4.92 16.13 -14.86
N THR A 215 -5.94 15.27 -14.93
CA THR A 215 -7.24 15.52 -14.27
C THR A 215 -7.08 15.52 -12.75
N ALA A 216 -6.37 14.52 -12.20
CA ALA A 216 -6.10 14.44 -10.76
C ALA A 216 -5.31 15.67 -10.28
N ALA A 217 -4.25 16.05 -11.01
CA ALA A 217 -3.46 17.24 -10.68
C ALA A 217 -4.30 18.53 -10.71
N LEU A 218 -5.19 18.71 -11.69
CA LEU A 218 -6.08 19.87 -11.73
C LEU A 218 -7.02 19.94 -10.52
N LEU A 219 -7.62 18.81 -10.13
CA LEU A 219 -8.49 18.76 -8.95
C LEU A 219 -7.73 19.14 -7.68
N GLN A 220 -6.53 18.60 -7.51
CA GLN A 220 -5.70 18.81 -6.33
C GLN A 220 -5.09 20.22 -6.27
N ASP A 221 -4.38 20.64 -7.32
CA ASP A 221 -3.59 21.89 -7.32
C ASP A 221 -4.48 23.14 -7.30
N ARG A 222 -5.74 23.01 -7.73
CA ARG A 222 -6.71 24.10 -7.79
C ARG A 222 -7.83 23.98 -6.76
N ASP A 223 -7.81 22.94 -5.94
CA ASP A 223 -8.84 22.65 -4.92
C ASP A 223 -10.27 22.72 -5.51
N LEU A 224 -10.45 22.12 -6.69
CA LEU A 224 -11.71 22.18 -7.42
C LEU A 224 -12.66 21.08 -6.96
N HIS A 225 -13.92 21.43 -6.77
CA HIS A 225 -14.97 20.43 -6.65
C HIS A 225 -15.08 19.65 -7.99
N PRO A 226 -15.15 18.30 -8.02
CA PRO A 226 -15.16 17.54 -9.28
C PRO A 226 -16.28 17.91 -10.24
N ALA A 227 -17.44 18.35 -9.72
CA ALA A 227 -18.53 18.84 -10.57
C ALA A 227 -18.18 20.13 -11.32
N GLU A 228 -17.38 21.01 -10.71
CA GLU A 228 -16.92 22.25 -11.33
C GLU A 228 -15.98 21.94 -12.50
N LEU A 229 -14.96 21.10 -12.28
CA LEU A 229 -14.07 20.68 -13.36
C LEU A 229 -14.84 20.03 -14.52
N LYS A 230 -15.81 19.17 -14.20
CA LYS A 230 -16.69 18.53 -15.19
C LYS A 230 -17.49 19.57 -15.99
N ASP A 231 -18.04 20.60 -15.35
CA ASP A 231 -18.79 21.66 -16.02
C ASP A 231 -17.86 22.56 -16.88
N MET A 232 -16.65 22.87 -16.41
CA MET A 232 -15.65 23.66 -17.14
C MET A 232 -15.28 23.06 -18.51
N VAL A 233 -15.30 21.73 -18.64
CA VAL A 233 -14.94 21.00 -19.87
C VAL A 233 -16.14 20.52 -20.69
N SER A 234 -17.36 20.87 -20.27
CA SER A 234 -18.62 20.42 -20.90
C SER A 234 -19.34 21.56 -21.61
N SER A 235 -19.05 21.74 -22.90
CA SER A 235 -19.76 22.71 -23.73
C SER A 235 -21.17 22.22 -24.11
N PRO A 236 -22.16 23.13 -24.28
CA PRO A 236 -23.50 22.77 -24.73
C PRO A 236 -23.49 22.03 -26.07
N GLY A 237 -24.05 20.82 -26.11
CA GLY A 237 -24.07 19.97 -27.31
C GLY A 237 -22.71 19.42 -27.73
N GLY A 238 -21.65 19.61 -26.92
CA GLY A 238 -20.30 19.16 -27.22
C GLY A 238 -20.08 17.66 -27.05
N THR A 239 -18.88 17.20 -27.42
CA THR A 239 -18.47 15.79 -27.30
C THR A 239 -18.42 15.31 -25.85
N THR A 240 -17.96 16.16 -24.92
CA THR A 240 -17.87 15.83 -23.49
C THR A 240 -19.24 15.50 -22.89
N ILE A 241 -20.24 16.36 -23.09
CA ILE A 241 -21.57 16.14 -22.51
C ILE A 241 -22.27 14.93 -23.14
N ALA A 242 -22.02 14.64 -24.42
CA ALA A 242 -22.50 13.42 -25.07
C ALA A 242 -21.88 12.15 -24.44
N GLY A 243 -20.59 12.18 -24.12
CA GLY A 243 -19.91 11.09 -23.40
C GLY A 243 -20.40 10.93 -21.96
N LEU A 244 -20.53 12.05 -21.22
CA LEU A 244 -21.05 12.06 -19.84
C LEU A 244 -22.45 11.43 -19.76
N ARG A 245 -23.33 11.72 -20.72
CA ARG A 245 -24.66 11.09 -20.78
C ARG A 245 -24.58 9.56 -20.77
N VAL A 246 -23.67 8.97 -21.57
CA VAL A 246 -23.47 7.52 -21.64
C VAL A 246 -22.90 6.96 -20.33
N LEU A 247 -21.98 7.69 -19.68
CA LEU A 247 -21.42 7.27 -18.39
C LEU A 247 -22.48 7.25 -17.28
N GLU A 248 -23.38 8.24 -17.27
CA GLU A 248 -24.48 8.29 -16.31
C GLU A 248 -25.54 7.21 -16.61
N GLU A 249 -25.89 6.98 -17.88
CA GLU A 249 -26.78 5.87 -18.29
C GLU A 249 -26.21 4.50 -17.90
N SER A 250 -24.89 4.35 -17.92
CA SER A 250 -24.19 3.11 -17.53
C SER A 250 -23.97 2.99 -16.01
N GLY A 251 -24.33 4.02 -15.22
CA GLY A 251 -24.23 3.99 -13.77
C GLY A 251 -22.80 4.06 -13.22
N LEU A 252 -21.86 4.74 -13.89
CA LEU A 252 -20.45 4.79 -13.47
C LEU A 252 -20.26 5.21 -12.01
N ARG A 253 -21.00 6.24 -11.55
CA ARG A 253 -20.92 6.70 -10.16
C ARG A 253 -21.29 5.60 -9.17
N SER A 254 -22.39 4.91 -9.44
CA SER A 254 -22.85 3.80 -8.61
C SER A 254 -21.80 2.70 -8.57
N ALA A 255 -21.26 2.29 -9.72
CA ALA A 255 -20.25 1.24 -9.78
C ALA A 255 -19.01 1.56 -8.92
N LEU A 256 -18.52 2.81 -8.96
CA LEU A 256 -17.37 3.23 -8.14
C LEU A 256 -17.70 3.30 -6.64
N ILE A 257 -18.89 3.79 -6.28
CA ILE A 257 -19.34 3.83 -4.88
C ILE A 257 -19.43 2.42 -4.30
N GLU A 258 -20.13 1.52 -5.01
CA GLU A 258 -20.32 0.14 -4.56
C GLU A 258 -18.99 -0.63 -4.50
N ALA A 259 -18.05 -0.37 -5.42
CA ALA A 259 -16.72 -0.98 -5.37
C ALA A 259 -15.93 -0.60 -4.10
N VAL A 260 -16.01 0.67 -3.68
CA VAL A 260 -15.37 1.13 -2.44
C VAL A 260 -16.07 0.54 -1.22
N VAL A 261 -17.41 0.54 -1.18
CA VAL A 261 -18.18 -0.04 -0.06
C VAL A 261 -17.87 -1.53 0.08
N ALA A 262 -17.95 -2.31 -1.00
CA ALA A 262 -17.67 -3.74 -0.99
C ALA A 262 -16.22 -4.05 -0.58
N ALA A 263 -15.25 -3.22 -0.99
CA ALA A 263 -13.86 -3.38 -0.56
C ALA A 263 -13.69 -3.12 0.95
N ALA A 264 -14.42 -2.15 1.52
CA ALA A 264 -14.38 -1.86 2.95
C ALA A 264 -15.01 -3.00 3.76
N GLU A 265 -16.19 -3.48 3.35
CA GLU A 265 -16.86 -4.64 3.93
C GLU A 265 -15.95 -5.87 3.90
N ARG A 266 -15.34 -6.15 2.75
CA ARG A 266 -14.41 -7.27 2.62
C ARG A 266 -13.18 -7.14 3.52
N SER A 267 -12.66 -5.94 3.74
CA SER A 267 -11.56 -5.71 4.69
C SER A 267 -11.97 -6.09 6.11
N GLN A 268 -13.19 -5.72 6.52
CA GLN A 268 -13.73 -6.05 7.84
C GLN A 268 -13.97 -7.56 8.00
N GLU A 269 -14.41 -8.26 6.96
CA GLU A 269 -14.58 -9.72 6.96
C GLU A 269 -13.27 -10.51 7.13
N LEU A 270 -12.12 -9.90 6.84
CA LEU A 270 -10.80 -10.53 6.99
C LEU A 270 -10.25 -10.46 8.44
N ALA A 271 -10.90 -9.67 9.31
CA ALA A 271 -10.42 -9.32 10.65
C ALA A 271 -10.41 -10.46 11.68
#